data_AF-A0A109V549-F1
#
_entry.id   AF-A0A109V549-F1
#
_cell.length_a   1.000
_cell.length_b   1.000
_cell.length_c   1.000
_cell.angle_alpha   90.00
_cell.angle_beta   90.00
_cell.angle_gamma   90.00
#
_symmetry.space_group_name_H-M   'P 1'
#
loop_
_entity.id
_entity.type
_entity.pdbx_description
1 polymer ?
#
loop_
_entity_poly.entity_id
_entity_poly.type
_entity_poly.pdbx_seq_one_letter_code
_entity_poly.pdbx_strand_id
1 'polypeptide(L)'
;MVRGLEGQPRVMVCPRCGQPISYVERQRRGNQVYYYAVHYEGYERGPDGRVRKRVRKCYLGPAEYIEVSRTHSDLGLTLKGLMEEGRERDYMEALVKSVRDRIRGGRLTAEGARELATALSRFSEELKELARELSEYAAEEAAHKETAKEAVNETVAAKKALSGH
;
A
#
# COMPACT_ATOMS: atom_id res chain seq x y z
N MET A 1 3.06 18.87 13.28
CA MET A 1 1.65 19.26 13.12
C MET A 1 1.22 18.88 11.71
N VAL A 2 0.44 17.81 11.53
CA VAL A 2 -0.03 17.41 10.20
C VAL A 2 -1.51 17.77 10.12
N ARG A 3 -1.82 18.61 9.14
CA ARG A 3 -3.11 19.23 8.85
C ARG A 3 -4.17 18.18 8.48
N GLY A 4 -5.41 18.51 8.80
CA GLY A 4 -6.60 17.69 8.57
C GLY A 4 -6.78 17.26 7.12
N LEU A 5 -7.19 16.00 6.97
CA LEU A 5 -7.72 15.45 5.74
C LEU A 5 -9.23 15.79 5.68
N GLU A 6 -9.55 17.02 5.31
CA GLU A 6 -10.87 17.37 4.77
C GLU A 6 -10.75 17.43 3.25
N GLY A 7 -11.55 16.63 2.55
CA GLY A 7 -11.64 16.71 1.09
C GLY A 7 -12.01 15.40 0.42
N GLN A 8 -13.32 15.10 0.41
CA GLN A 8 -14.01 14.05 -0.35
C GLN A 8 -13.51 12.61 -0.09
N PRO A 9 -14.40 11.63 0.22
CA PRO A 9 -13.97 10.25 0.25
C PRO A 9 -13.66 9.84 -1.20
N ARG A 10 -12.39 9.91 -1.60
CA ARG A 10 -11.90 8.96 -2.61
C ARG A 10 -12.31 7.61 -2.06
N VAL A 11 -13.29 6.97 -2.70
CA VAL A 11 -13.78 5.66 -2.27
C VAL A 11 -12.59 4.72 -2.36
N MET A 12 -11.90 4.54 -1.25
CA MET A 12 -10.79 3.62 -1.15
C MET A 12 -11.39 2.21 -1.05
N VAL A 13 -10.89 1.31 -1.88
CA VAL A 13 -11.33 -0.09 -1.86
C VAL A 13 -10.59 -0.80 -0.73
N CYS A 14 -11.31 -1.48 0.15
CA CYS A 14 -10.73 -2.20 1.27
C CYS A 14 -9.85 -3.35 0.74
N PRO A 15 -8.54 -3.39 1.06
CA PRO A 15 -7.66 -4.46 0.59
C PRO A 15 -7.97 -5.83 1.22
N ARG A 16 -8.81 -5.88 2.28
CA ARG A 16 -9.22 -7.13 2.94
C ARG A 16 -10.44 -7.78 2.32
N CYS A 17 -11.37 -7.00 1.76
CA CYS A 17 -12.67 -7.53 1.34
C CYS A 17 -13.19 -6.95 0.01
N GLY A 18 -12.44 -6.09 -0.67
CA GLY A 18 -12.80 -5.53 -1.97
C GLY A 18 -13.97 -4.53 -1.95
N GLN A 19 -14.55 -4.22 -0.79
CA GLN A 19 -15.66 -3.27 -0.69
C GLN A 19 -15.16 -1.84 -0.49
N PRO A 20 -15.89 -0.82 -0.98
CA PRO A 20 -15.75 0.56 -0.58
C PRO A 20 -15.61 0.73 0.94
N ILE A 21 -14.60 1.48 1.38
CA ILE A 21 -14.52 1.96 2.75
C ILE A 21 -15.14 3.34 2.85
N SER A 22 -15.72 3.63 4.01
CA SER A 22 -16.18 4.97 4.36
C SER A 22 -15.02 5.84 4.86
N TYR A 23 -14.13 5.26 5.67
CA TYR A 23 -12.91 5.91 6.15
C TYR A 23 -11.93 4.89 6.75
N VAL A 24 -10.68 5.31 6.94
CA VAL A 24 -9.67 4.56 7.72
C VAL A 24 -9.67 5.08 9.15
N GLU A 25 -9.81 4.17 10.11
CA GLU A 25 -9.72 4.48 11.53
C GLU A 25 -8.33 4.12 12.07
N ARG A 26 -7.69 5.08 12.74
CA ARG A 26 -6.39 4.91 13.40
C ARG A 26 -6.59 4.77 14.90
N GLN A 27 -6.17 3.63 15.46
CA GLN A 27 -6.21 3.37 16.90
C GLN A 27 -4.79 3.26 17.45
N ARG A 28 -4.48 4.00 18.51
CA ARG A 28 -3.23 3.83 19.26
C ARG A 28 -3.50 2.99 20.50
N ARG A 29 -2.72 1.91 20.70
CA ARG A 29 -2.74 1.12 21.95
C ARG A 29 -1.31 1.01 22.45
N GLY A 30 -1.02 1.67 23.57
CA GLY A 30 0.34 1.86 24.05
C GLY A 30 1.23 2.52 22.99
N ASN A 31 2.28 1.80 22.58
CA ASN A 31 3.25 2.26 21.59
C ASN A 31 2.93 1.83 20.15
N GLN A 32 1.88 1.03 19.93
CA GLN A 32 1.53 0.53 18.61
C GLN A 32 0.33 1.28 18.03
N VAL A 33 0.39 1.52 16.72
CA VAL A 33 -0.67 2.14 15.93
C VAL A 33 -1.29 1.07 15.06
N TYR A 34 -2.62 1.00 15.02
CA TYR A 34 -3.41 0.04 14.28
C TYR A 34 -4.37 0.74 13.35
N TYR A 35 -4.58 0.15 12.18
CA TYR A 35 -5.48 0.68 11.17
C TYR A 35 -6.65 -0.26 10.92
N TYR A 36 -7.82 0.34 10.69
CA TYR A 36 -9.04 -0.36 10.33
C TYR A 36 -9.72 0.32 9.15
N ALA A 37 -10.12 -0.47 8.16
CA ALA A 37 -11.06 -0.04 7.14
C ALA A 37 -12.46 -0.08 7.74
N VAL A 38 -13.14 1.06 7.79
CA VAL A 38 -14.50 1.14 8.32
C VAL A 38 -15.49 1.17 7.16
N HIS A 39 -16.45 0.25 7.22
CA HIS A 39 -17.56 0.12 6.29
C HIS A 39 -18.83 0.54 7.00
N TYR A 40 -19.44 1.63 6.54
CA TYR A 40 -20.74 2.07 7.03
C TYR A 40 -21.86 1.24 6.39
N GLU A 41 -22.67 0.57 7.23
CA GLU A 41 -23.75 -0.33 6.81
C GLU A 41 -25.15 0.26 7.10
N GLY A 42 -25.23 1.58 7.32
CA GLY A 42 -26.48 2.26 7.66
C GLY A 42 -26.66 2.49 9.16
N TYR A 43 -27.92 2.60 9.57
CA TYR A 43 -28.31 2.88 10.95
C TYR A 43 -29.06 1.69 11.55
N GLU A 44 -28.86 1.44 12.83
CA GLU A 44 -29.60 0.46 13.61
C GLU A 44 -30.25 1.10 14.83
N ARG A 45 -31.40 0.58 15.25
CA ARG A 45 -32.14 1.08 16.41
C ARG A 45 -31.83 0.19 17.61
N GLY A 46 -31.23 0.76 18.65
CA GLY A 46 -30.91 0.05 19.87
C GLY A 46 -32.14 -0.28 20.72
N PRO A 47 -32.01 -1.17 21.72
CA PRO A 47 -33.09 -1.49 22.67
C PRO A 47 -33.58 -0.28 23.47
N ASP A 48 -32.73 0.75 23.60
CA ASP A 48 -32.99 2.05 24.21
C ASP A 48 -33.75 3.03 23.28
N GLY A 49 -34.14 2.58 22.10
CA GLY A 49 -34.80 3.39 21.07
C GLY A 49 -33.86 4.36 20.32
N ARG A 50 -32.58 4.42 20.69
CA ARG A 50 -31.60 5.33 20.09
C ARG A 50 -31.07 4.78 18.77
N VAL A 51 -30.97 5.66 17.78
CA VAL A 51 -30.39 5.33 16.47
C VAL A 51 -28.88 5.40 16.56
N ARG A 52 -28.19 4.33 16.17
CA ARG A 52 -26.73 4.23 16.16
C ARG A 52 -26.25 3.87 14.75
N LYS A 53 -25.05 4.33 14.40
CA LYS A 53 -24.41 3.94 13.14
C LYS A 53 -23.97 2.49 13.22
N ARG A 54 -24.41 1.67 12.28
CA ARG A 54 -23.93 0.31 12.11
C ARG A 54 -22.65 0.34 11.28
N VAL A 55 -21.54 -0.08 11.88
CA VAL A 55 -20.23 -0.10 11.22
C VAL A 55 -19.60 -1.48 11.31
N ARG A 56 -19.06 -1.95 10.19
CA ARG A 56 -18.20 -3.14 10.14
C ARG A 56 -16.76 -2.68 9.96
N LYS A 57 -15.83 -3.29 10.69
CA LYS A 57 -14.40 -2.93 10.61
C LYS A 57 -13.59 -4.10 10.07
N CYS A 58 -12.77 -3.85 9.04
CA CYS A 58 -11.74 -4.77 8.59
C CYS A 58 -10.39 -4.33 9.16
N TYR A 59 -9.73 -5.22 9.89
CA TYR A 59 -8.39 -4.94 10.44
C TYR A 59 -7.35 -4.90 9.33
N LEU A 60 -6.62 -3.79 9.24
CA LEU A 60 -5.59 -3.54 8.23
C LEU A 60 -4.17 -3.79 8.77
N GLY A 61 -4.04 -4.21 10.02
CA GLY A 61 -2.74 -4.43 10.64
C GLY A 61 -2.24 -3.20 11.42
N PRO A 62 -1.11 -3.37 12.12
CA PRO A 62 -0.39 -2.27 12.74
C PRO A 62 0.42 -1.48 11.71
N ALA A 63 0.94 -0.31 12.07
CA ALA A 63 1.98 0.35 11.29
C ALA A 63 3.19 -0.61 11.11
N GLU A 64 3.62 -1.25 12.19
CA GLU A 64 4.72 -2.23 12.21
C GLU A 64 4.36 -3.43 13.10
N TYR A 65 4.66 -4.65 12.64
CA TYR A 65 4.50 -5.88 13.42
C TYR A 65 5.74 -6.13 14.29
N ILE A 66 5.70 -5.66 15.54
CA ILE A 66 6.86 -5.72 16.46
C ILE A 66 7.33 -7.16 16.70
N GLU A 67 6.46 -8.02 17.23
CA GLU A 67 6.88 -9.38 17.67
C GLU A 67 7.29 -10.27 16.49
N VAL A 68 6.55 -10.22 15.38
CA VAL A 68 6.89 -11.01 14.19
C VAL A 68 8.18 -10.50 13.55
N SER A 69 8.44 -9.19 13.56
CA SER A 69 9.71 -8.66 13.04
C SER A 69 10.91 -9.09 13.89
N ARG A 70 10.73 -9.22 15.22
CA ARG A 70 11.80 -9.73 16.10
C ARG A 70 12.27 -11.13 15.69
N THR A 71 11.35 -12.02 15.31
CA THR A 71 11.69 -13.39 14.90
C THR A 71 12.33 -13.49 13.51
N HIS A 72 12.36 -12.40 12.74
CA HIS A 72 12.99 -12.31 11.40
C HIS A 72 14.11 -11.27 11.37
N SER A 73 14.62 -10.89 12.55
CA SER A 73 15.62 -9.82 12.69
C SER A 73 16.96 -10.18 12.02
N ASP A 74 17.26 -11.46 11.88
CA ASP A 74 18.41 -11.99 11.12
C ASP A 74 18.33 -11.70 9.61
N LEU A 75 17.11 -11.52 9.09
CA LEU A 75 16.85 -11.10 7.72
C LEU A 75 16.79 -9.56 7.56
N GLY A 76 16.87 -8.81 8.66
CA GLY A 76 16.70 -7.35 8.66
C GLY A 76 15.30 -6.90 8.28
N LEU A 77 14.29 -7.77 8.37
CA LEU A 77 12.91 -7.47 7.99
C LEU A 77 12.16 -6.77 9.13
N THR A 78 11.51 -5.66 8.78
CA THR A 78 10.45 -5.05 9.61
C THR A 78 9.13 -5.21 8.88
N LEU A 79 8.31 -6.15 9.32
CA LEU A 79 7.03 -6.44 8.69
C LEU A 79 6.02 -5.33 9.00
N LYS A 80 5.33 -4.86 7.97
CA LYS A 80 4.42 -3.71 7.96
C LYS A 80 2.97 -4.11 7.70
N GLY A 81 2.04 -3.29 8.15
CA GLY A 81 0.60 -3.47 7.91
C GLY A 81 0.17 -3.15 6.48
N LEU A 82 -1.11 -3.38 6.20
CA LEU A 82 -1.69 -3.21 4.86
C LEU A 82 -1.71 -1.77 4.38
N MET A 83 -1.68 -0.81 5.31
CA MET A 83 -1.69 0.63 5.02
C MET A 83 -0.32 1.20 4.65
N GLU A 84 0.76 0.46 4.90
CA GLU A 84 2.10 0.94 4.59
C GLU A 84 2.41 0.64 3.12
N GLU A 85 2.58 1.70 2.34
CA GLU A 85 2.96 1.65 0.92
C GLU A 85 4.45 1.33 0.77
N GLY A 86 4.84 0.74 -0.37
CA GLY A 86 6.24 0.42 -0.68
C GLY A 86 6.86 -0.70 0.15
N ARG A 87 6.06 -1.38 0.99
CA ARG A 87 6.53 -2.48 1.86
C ARG A 87 7.24 -3.59 1.07
N GLU A 88 6.76 -3.91 -0.13
CA GLU A 88 7.37 -4.90 -1.01
C GLU A 88 8.80 -4.52 -1.40
N ARG A 89 9.03 -3.24 -1.72
CA ARG A 89 10.38 -2.71 -2.01
C ARG A 89 11.29 -2.85 -0.80
N ASP A 90 10.82 -2.42 0.36
CA ASP A 90 11.61 -2.48 1.60
C ASP A 90 12.01 -3.92 1.94
N TYR A 91 11.09 -4.88 1.74
CA TYR A 91 11.38 -6.30 1.98
C TYR A 91 12.41 -6.84 1.00
N MET A 92 12.30 -6.50 -0.28
CA MET A 92 13.29 -6.92 -1.28
C MET A 92 14.69 -6.35 -0.96
N GLU A 93 14.78 -5.07 -0.60
CA GLU A 93 16.04 -4.43 -0.21
C GLU A 93 16.67 -5.09 1.02
N ALA A 94 15.86 -5.41 2.04
CA ALA A 94 16.30 -6.10 3.24
C ALA A 94 16.82 -7.52 2.94
N LEU A 95 16.11 -8.29 2.11
CA LEU A 95 16.52 -9.64 1.72
C LEU A 95 17.84 -9.64 0.94
N VAL A 96 18.01 -8.72 -0.01
CA VAL A 96 19.28 -8.56 -0.75
C VAL A 96 20.44 -8.27 0.20
N LYS A 97 20.23 -7.37 1.18
CA LYS A 97 21.24 -7.06 2.19
C LYS A 97 21.56 -8.29 3.06
N SER A 98 20.55 -9.01 3.53
CA SER A 98 20.73 -10.21 4.35
C SER A 98 21.60 -11.26 3.64
N VAL A 99 21.34 -11.53 2.35
CA VAL A 99 22.14 -12.48 1.57
C VAL A 99 23.60 -12.02 1.46
N ARG A 100 23.83 -10.73 1.15
CA ARG A 100 25.20 -10.16 1.10
C ARG A 100 25.94 -10.30 2.44
N ASP A 101 25.25 -10.05 3.54
CA ASP A 101 25.84 -10.14 4.88
C ASP A 101 26.10 -11.60 5.31
N ARG A 102 25.34 -12.56 4.77
CA ARG A 102 25.63 -13.99 4.94
C ARG A 102 26.87 -14.43 4.16
N ILE A 103 27.06 -13.92 2.94
CA ILE A 103 28.28 -14.16 2.15
C ILE A 103 29.52 -13.62 2.89
N ARG A 104 29.49 -12.34 3.26
CA ARG A 104 30.60 -11.67 3.96
C ARG A 104 30.94 -12.33 5.29
N GLY A 105 29.92 -12.81 6.00
CA GLY A 105 30.09 -13.49 7.29
C GLY A 105 30.43 -14.98 7.20
N GLY A 106 30.60 -15.56 6.01
CA GLY A 106 30.87 -16.99 5.86
C GLY A 106 29.73 -17.91 6.35
N ARG A 107 28.49 -17.40 6.39
CA ARG A 107 27.30 -18.11 6.89
C ARG A 107 26.51 -18.85 5.79
N LEU A 108 27.19 -19.18 4.68
CA LEU A 108 26.63 -19.90 3.54
C LEU A 108 27.48 -21.12 3.22
N THR A 109 26.83 -22.27 3.09
CA THR A 109 27.46 -23.46 2.51
C THR A 109 27.62 -23.28 1.00
N ALA A 110 28.54 -24.03 0.39
CA ALA A 110 28.72 -24.01 -1.06
C ALA A 110 27.48 -24.48 -1.83
N GLU A 111 26.70 -25.39 -1.24
CA GLU A 111 25.41 -25.83 -1.76
C GLU A 111 24.36 -24.72 -1.69
N GLY A 112 24.13 -24.15 -0.49
CA GLY A 112 23.16 -23.06 -0.32
C GLY A 112 23.51 -21.82 -1.14
N ALA A 113 24.80 -21.53 -1.37
CA ALA A 113 25.23 -20.47 -2.28
C ALA A 113 24.84 -20.77 -3.74
N ARG A 114 24.98 -22.01 -4.20
CA ARG A 114 24.59 -22.44 -5.56
C ARG A 114 23.07 -22.40 -5.74
N GLU A 115 22.31 -22.84 -4.75
CA GLU A 115 20.85 -22.78 -4.76
C GLU A 115 20.34 -21.34 -4.84
N LEU A 116 20.87 -20.46 -3.97
CA LEU A 116 20.54 -19.03 -4.02
C LEU A 116 20.93 -18.40 -5.34
N ALA A 117 22.10 -18.71 -5.90
CA ALA A 117 22.53 -18.17 -7.19
C ALA A 117 21.59 -18.61 -8.32
N THR A 118 21.13 -19.87 -8.30
CA THR A 118 20.15 -20.39 -9.28
C THR A 118 18.83 -19.65 -9.16
N ALA A 119 18.29 -19.51 -7.94
CA ALA A 119 17.05 -18.79 -7.69
C ALA A 119 17.13 -17.32 -8.09
N LEU A 120 18.22 -16.64 -7.73
CA LEU A 120 18.43 -15.23 -8.06
C LEU A 120 18.61 -15.00 -9.56
N SER A 121 19.23 -15.95 -10.28
CA SER A 121 19.35 -15.87 -11.74
C SER A 121 17.98 -15.95 -12.41
N ARG A 122 17.12 -16.86 -11.95
CA ARG A 122 15.73 -16.94 -12.42
C ARG A 122 14.96 -15.64 -12.11
N PHE A 123 15.04 -15.15 -10.88
CA PHE A 123 14.37 -13.90 -10.50
C PHE A 123 14.91 -12.69 -11.25
N SER A 124 16.20 -12.66 -11.58
CA SER A 124 16.78 -11.58 -12.40
C SER A 124 16.05 -11.44 -13.74
N GLU A 125 15.77 -12.55 -14.42
CA GLU A 125 15.07 -12.50 -15.70
C GLU A 125 13.60 -12.07 -15.53
N GLU A 126 12.89 -12.64 -14.54
CA GLU A 126 11.51 -12.25 -14.23
C GLU A 126 11.41 -10.75 -13.83
N LEU A 127 12.35 -10.25 -13.03
CA LEU A 127 12.37 -8.85 -12.58
C LEU A 127 12.75 -7.88 -13.69
N LYS A 128 13.59 -8.28 -14.66
CA LYS A 128 13.90 -7.46 -15.84
C LYS A 128 12.67 -7.25 -16.71
N GLU A 129 11.92 -8.32 -16.99
CA GLU A 129 10.66 -8.22 -17.74
C GLU A 129 9.64 -7.38 -16.97
N LEU A 130 9.47 -7.62 -15.67
CA LEU A 130 8.58 -6.82 -14.85
C LEU A 130 8.98 -5.34 -14.81
N ALA A 131 10.29 -5.02 -14.79
CA ALA A 131 10.76 -3.64 -14.85
C ALA A 131 10.41 -2.97 -16.19
N ARG A 132 10.44 -3.72 -17.29
CA ARG A 132 9.98 -3.25 -18.61
C ARG A 132 8.49 -2.96 -18.59
N GLU A 133 7.68 -3.92 -18.13
CA GLU A 133 6.22 -3.77 -18.00
C GLU A 133 5.83 -2.58 -17.13
N LEU A 134 6.50 -2.39 -15.97
CA LEU A 134 6.26 -1.26 -15.09
C LEU A 134 6.62 0.08 -15.74
N SER A 135 7.66 0.11 -16.57
CA SER A 135 8.07 1.32 -17.30
C SER A 135 7.06 1.67 -18.40
N GLU A 136 6.56 0.68 -19.13
CA GLU A 136 5.50 0.83 -20.13
C GLU A 136 4.21 1.33 -19.47
N TYR A 137 3.77 0.67 -18.39
CA TYR A 137 2.61 1.08 -17.60
C TYR A 137 2.73 2.52 -17.09
N ALA A 138 3.90 2.92 -16.57
CA ALA A 138 4.12 4.28 -16.09
C ALA A 138 4.04 5.31 -17.22
N ALA A 139 4.55 4.99 -18.42
CA ALA A 139 4.47 5.85 -19.59
C ALA A 139 3.02 6.01 -20.09
N GLU A 140 2.26 4.91 -20.16
CA GLU A 140 0.84 4.91 -20.52
C GLU A 140 0.02 5.76 -19.53
N GLU A 141 0.20 5.53 -18.22
CA GLU A 141 -0.46 6.32 -17.17
C GLU A 141 -0.14 7.82 -17.25
N ALA A 142 1.08 8.19 -17.64
CA ALA A 142 1.46 9.58 -17.85
C ALA A 142 0.76 10.18 -19.07
N ALA A 143 0.74 9.46 -20.21
CA ALA A 143 0.06 9.90 -21.43
C ALA A 143 -1.47 10.05 -21.23
N HIS A 144 -2.10 9.11 -20.51
CA HIS A 144 -3.51 9.20 -20.15
C HIS A 144 -3.81 10.41 -19.26
N LYS A 145 -2.92 10.76 -18.33
CA LYS A 145 -3.08 11.95 -17.49
C LYS A 145 -2.93 13.24 -18.28
N GLU A 146 -2.01 13.31 -19.23
CA GLU A 146 -1.85 14.50 -20.09
C GLU A 146 -3.06 14.69 -21.02
N THR A 147 -3.51 13.64 -21.71
CA THR A 147 -4.72 13.71 -22.55
C THR A 147 -5.97 14.10 -21.76
N ALA A 148 -6.14 13.58 -20.55
CA ALA A 148 -7.24 13.97 -19.67
C ALA A 148 -7.16 15.44 -19.22
N LYS A 149 -5.95 15.97 -18.96
CA LYS A 149 -5.75 17.39 -18.64
C LYS A 149 -6.07 18.29 -19.84
N GLU A 150 -5.66 17.91 -21.04
CA GLU A 150 -5.96 18.64 -22.28
C GLU A 150 -7.46 18.73 -22.52
N ALA A 151 -8.19 17.61 -22.41
CA ALA A 151 -9.65 17.59 -22.55
C ALA A 151 -10.38 18.44 -21.49
N VAL A 152 -9.89 18.45 -20.25
CA VAL A 152 -10.42 19.34 -19.19
C VAL A 152 -10.14 20.81 -19.52
N ASN A 153 -8.95 21.15 -20.03
CA ASN A 153 -8.61 22.51 -20.40
C ASN A 153 -9.47 23.02 -21.58
N GLU A 154 -9.70 22.19 -22.60
CA GLU A 154 -10.57 22.52 -23.74
C GLU A 154 -12.02 22.73 -23.31
N THR A 155 -12.56 21.86 -22.44
CA THR A 155 -13.92 22.01 -21.92
C THR A 155 -14.08 23.23 -21.02
N VAL A 156 -13.06 23.58 -20.23
CA VAL A 156 -13.04 24.82 -19.44
C VAL A 156 -12.96 26.06 -20.34
N ALA A 157 -12.15 26.03 -21.41
CA ALA A 157 -12.04 27.12 -22.37
C ALA A 157 -13.35 27.35 -23.13
N ALA A 158 -14.01 26.28 -23.59
CA ALA A 158 -15.30 26.34 -24.26
C ALA A 158 -16.41 26.93 -23.36
N LYS A 159 -16.47 26.53 -22.08
CA LYS A 159 -17.43 27.09 -21.11
C LYS A 159 -17.19 28.57 -20.83
N LYS A 160 -15.93 29.02 -20.82
CA LYS A 160 -15.56 30.42 -20.56
C LYS A 160 -15.91 31.33 -21.76
N ALA A 161 -15.86 30.81 -22.98
CA ALA A 161 -16.32 31.51 -24.18
C ALA A 161 -17.84 31.68 -24.22
N LEU A 162 -18.60 30.72 -23.65
CA LEU A 162 -20.06 30.76 -23.58
C LEU A 162 -20.62 31.65 -22.46
N SER A 163 -19.85 32.00 -21.44
CA SER A 163 -20.28 32.86 -20.32
C SER A 163 -19.89 34.34 -20.47
N GLY A 164 -19.34 34.73 -21.63
CA GLY A 164 -18.83 36.08 -21.92
C GLY A 164 -19.79 37.00 -22.67
N HIS A 165 -21.08 36.63 -22.76
CA HIS A 165 -22.15 37.43 -23.37
C HIS A 165 -23.23 37.75 -22.34
#